data_AF-A0A3B9J8V2-F1
#
_entry.id   AF-A0A3B9J8V2-F1
#
_cell.length_a   1.000
_cell.length_b   1.000
_cell.length_c   1.000
_cell.angle_alpha   90.00
_cell.angle_beta   90.00
_cell.angle_gamma   90.00
#
_symmetry.space_group_name_H-M   'P 1'
#
loop_
_entity.id
_entity.type
_entity.pdbx_description
1 polymer ?
#
loop_
_entity_poly.entity_id
_entity_poly.type
_entity_poly.pdbx_seq_one_letter_code
_entity_poly.pdbx_strand_id
1 'polypeptide(L)'
;MAAKSSSSQKKLSRFLVEATLILISLIWIIPTVGIFITSFRNSQDIFVSGWWTILPHKAWVETGEIRLDDSVNVDEPMTIGSVTATFEEFRNGVEDGEKKLVWFGNKRTRMVKIQELQWKMFGANLTLENYTNVMSGREIRFKDASGAEIVRQGNNLSVAFLNSVAVAVPATIIPILIAAFAAYAFAWMNFPGRKLFFIIVVALLVVPLQIALVPILQDYTR
;
A
#
# COMPACT_ATOMS: atom_id res chain seq x y z
N MET A 1 -39.07 40.65 10.68
CA MET A 1 -37.91 39.83 10.23
C MET A 1 -37.02 39.61 11.44
N ALA A 2 -37.13 38.46 12.12
CA ALA A 2 -36.51 38.25 13.43
C ALA A 2 -34.98 38.10 13.30
N ALA A 3 -34.22 38.98 13.95
CA ALA A 3 -32.77 38.89 14.05
C ALA A 3 -32.39 37.64 14.85
N LYS A 4 -31.87 36.60 14.17
CA LYS A 4 -31.30 35.43 14.85
C LYS A 4 -30.17 35.90 15.76
N SER A 5 -30.32 35.66 17.07
CA SER A 5 -29.33 35.97 18.11
C SER A 5 -27.92 35.52 17.71
N SER A 6 -26.94 36.42 17.79
CA SER A 6 -25.54 36.18 17.38
C SER A 6 -24.92 34.95 18.05
N SER A 7 -25.43 34.55 19.23
CA SER A 7 -25.01 33.35 19.95
C SER A 7 -25.41 32.04 19.23
N SER A 8 -26.60 31.99 18.62
CA SER A 8 -27.10 30.81 17.90
C SER A 8 -26.38 30.63 16.56
N GLN A 9 -26.03 31.73 15.88
CA GLN A 9 -25.22 31.69 14.67
C GLN A 9 -23.79 31.19 14.95
N LYS A 10 -23.18 31.65 16.06
CA LYS A 10 -21.86 31.17 16.49
C LYS A 10 -21.85 29.68 16.84
N LYS A 11 -22.87 29.18 17.54
CA LYS A 11 -23.00 27.73 17.84
C LYS A 11 -23.15 26.88 16.58
N LEU A 12 -23.97 27.32 15.63
CA LEU A 12 -24.17 26.59 14.37
C LEU A 12 -22.89 26.58 13.51
N SER A 13 -22.23 27.74 13.36
CA SER A 13 -20.97 27.83 12.64
C SER A 13 -19.89 26.94 13.27
N ARG A 14 -19.77 26.95 14.59
CA ARG A 14 -18.84 26.07 15.30
C ARG A 14 -19.15 24.59 15.07
N PHE A 15 -20.41 24.18 15.16
CA PHE A 15 -20.82 22.80 14.88
C PHE A 15 -20.48 22.40 13.44
N LEU A 16 -20.75 23.26 12.45
CA LEU A 16 -20.40 22.98 11.05
C LEU A 16 -18.90 22.86 10.84
N VAL A 17 -18.09 23.72 11.48
CA VAL A 17 -16.62 23.64 11.43
C VAL A 17 -16.14 22.34 12.07
N GLU A 18 -16.61 22.00 13.27
CA GLU A 18 -16.26 20.76 13.96
C GLU A 18 -16.65 19.52 13.14
N ALA A 19 -17.86 19.47 12.60
CA ALA A 19 -18.32 18.37 11.74
C ALA A 19 -17.47 18.24 10.47
N THR A 20 -17.11 19.38 9.85
CA THR A 20 -16.24 19.40 8.66
C THR A 20 -14.84 18.90 8.99
N LEU A 21 -14.26 19.35 10.11
CA LEU A 21 -12.94 18.89 10.57
C LEU A 21 -12.94 17.39 10.89
N ILE A 22 -14.00 16.89 11.53
CA ILE A 22 -14.18 15.45 11.80
C ILE A 22 -14.27 14.67 10.49
N LEU A 23 -15.06 15.15 9.51
CA LEU A 23 -15.18 14.49 8.21
C LEU A 23 -13.83 14.40 7.50
N ILE A 24 -13.08 15.51 7.44
CA ILE A 24 -11.74 15.55 6.83
C ILE A 24 -10.80 14.58 7.57
N SER A 25 -10.84 14.56 8.91
CA SER A 25 -10.01 13.68 9.72
C SER A 25 -10.32 12.19 9.45
N LEU A 26 -11.61 11.84 9.33
CA LEU A 26 -12.03 10.47 9.00
C LEU A 26 -11.58 10.05 7.61
N ILE A 27 -11.69 10.94 6.61
CA ILE A 27 -11.21 10.68 5.25
C ILE A 27 -9.69 10.45 5.27
N TRP A 28 -8.95 11.23 6.06
CA TRP A 28 -7.49 11.11 6.14
C TRP A 28 -7.00 9.85 6.87
N ILE A 29 -7.85 9.22 7.70
CA ILE A 29 -7.56 7.95 8.37
C ILE A 29 -7.71 6.75 7.43
N ILE A 30 -8.47 6.87 6.34
CA ILE A 30 -8.75 5.76 5.41
C ILE A 30 -7.46 5.04 4.93
N PRO A 31 -6.40 5.74 4.48
CA PRO A 31 -5.16 5.08 4.07
C PRO A 31 -4.48 4.32 5.22
N THR A 32 -4.48 4.87 6.44
CA THR A 32 -3.91 4.23 7.62
C THR A 32 -4.66 2.96 7.99
N VAL A 33 -6.00 3.01 7.94
CA VAL A 33 -6.85 1.83 8.15
C VAL A 33 -6.62 0.78 7.06
N GLY A 34 -6.45 1.20 5.81
CA GLY A 34 -6.11 0.30 4.72
C GLY A 34 -4.78 -0.43 4.92
N ILE A 35 -3.74 0.27 5.35
CA ILE A 35 -2.44 -0.34 5.70
C ILE A 35 -2.57 -1.27 6.90
N PHE A 36 -3.32 -0.85 7.93
CA PHE A 36 -3.55 -1.65 9.13
C PHE A 36 -4.30 -2.95 8.82
N ILE A 37 -5.34 -2.92 7.99
CA ILE A 37 -6.02 -4.16 7.57
C ILE A 37 -5.07 -5.02 6.74
N THR A 38 -4.32 -4.39 5.82
CA THR A 38 -3.35 -5.09 4.95
C THR A 38 -2.26 -5.80 5.74
N SER A 39 -1.81 -5.27 6.88
CA SER A 39 -0.79 -5.93 7.70
C SER A 39 -1.24 -7.28 8.27
N PHE A 40 -2.55 -7.52 8.40
CA PHE A 40 -3.12 -8.81 8.80
C PHE A 40 -3.53 -9.69 7.62
N ARG A 41 -3.48 -9.22 6.36
CA ARG A 41 -3.90 -10.04 5.21
C ARG A 41 -2.77 -10.99 4.79
N ASN A 42 -3.11 -12.20 4.37
CA ASN A 42 -2.12 -13.10 3.78
C ASN A 42 -1.39 -12.44 2.60
N SER A 43 -0.09 -12.68 2.46
CA SER A 43 0.76 -12.05 1.45
C SER A 43 0.27 -12.24 0.01
N GLN A 44 -0.36 -13.38 -0.31
CA GLN A 44 -0.91 -13.64 -1.64
C GLN A 44 -2.10 -12.74 -1.97
N ASP A 45 -2.99 -12.52 -0.99
CA ASP A 45 -4.19 -11.70 -1.16
C ASP A 45 -3.87 -10.21 -1.37
N ILE A 46 -2.74 -9.74 -0.83
CA ILE A 46 -2.28 -8.34 -0.95
C ILE A 46 -1.97 -7.96 -2.40
N PHE A 47 -1.39 -8.87 -3.18
CA PHE A 47 -1.03 -8.61 -4.58
C PHE A 47 -2.21 -8.78 -5.54
N VAL A 48 -3.22 -9.57 -5.16
CA VAL A 48 -4.36 -9.90 -6.01
C VAL A 48 -5.56 -8.97 -5.78
N SER A 49 -5.74 -8.45 -4.56
CA SER A 49 -6.94 -7.67 -4.22
C SER A 49 -6.70 -6.59 -3.16
N GLY A 50 -7.53 -5.54 -3.18
CA GLY A 50 -7.42 -4.42 -2.25
C GLY A 50 -7.87 -4.74 -0.82
N TRP A 51 -7.46 -3.90 0.14
CA TRP A 51 -7.80 -4.06 1.57
C TRP A 51 -9.30 -3.94 1.87
N TRP A 52 -10.04 -3.22 1.02
CA TRP A 52 -11.50 -3.06 1.13
C TRP A 52 -12.27 -4.38 0.96
N THR A 53 -11.63 -5.45 0.52
CA THR A 53 -12.22 -6.81 0.47
C THR A 53 -12.56 -7.38 1.86
N ILE A 54 -12.15 -6.73 2.94
CA ILE A 54 -12.66 -7.04 4.29
C ILE A 54 -14.14 -6.65 4.43
N LEU A 55 -14.61 -5.65 3.68
CA LEU A 55 -16.00 -5.20 3.70
C LEU A 55 -16.87 -6.16 2.89
N PRO A 56 -18.17 -6.29 3.20
CA PRO A 56 -19.10 -7.06 2.40
C PRO A 56 -19.10 -6.59 0.94
N HIS A 57 -18.70 -7.48 0.03
CA HIS A 57 -18.67 -7.21 -1.41
C HIS A 57 -18.99 -8.47 -2.21
N LYS A 58 -19.42 -8.29 -3.45
CA LYS A 58 -19.56 -9.40 -4.41
C LYS A 58 -18.18 -9.73 -4.97
N ALA A 59 -17.79 -10.99 -4.90
CA ALA A 59 -16.54 -11.48 -5.45
C ALA A 59 -16.78 -12.76 -6.25
N TRP A 60 -15.94 -12.99 -7.27
CA TRP A 60 -15.88 -14.26 -7.99
C TRP A 60 -15.26 -15.30 -7.07
N VAL A 61 -16.08 -16.27 -6.62
CA VAL A 61 -15.64 -17.38 -5.78
C VAL A 61 -15.64 -18.64 -6.63
N GLU A 62 -14.57 -19.41 -6.58
CA GLU A 62 -14.48 -20.71 -7.26
C GLU A 62 -15.48 -21.68 -6.60
N THR A 63 -16.55 -22.04 -7.32
CA THR A 63 -17.63 -22.93 -6.82
C THR A 63 -17.51 -24.36 -7.34
N GLY A 64 -16.68 -24.60 -8.36
CA GLY A 64 -16.47 -25.95 -8.88
C GLY A 64 -15.40 -26.01 -9.96
N GLU A 65 -15.05 -27.24 -10.33
CA GLU A 65 -14.10 -27.54 -11.40
C GLU A 65 -14.72 -28.52 -12.39
N ILE A 66 -14.62 -28.22 -13.68
CA ILE A 66 -14.99 -29.13 -14.77
C ILE A 66 -13.68 -29.60 -15.41
N ARG A 67 -13.48 -30.91 -15.44
CA ARG A 67 -12.44 -31.54 -16.27
C ARG A 67 -13.07 -31.97 -17.58
N LEU A 68 -12.57 -31.43 -18.69
CA LEU A 68 -13.05 -31.80 -20.02
C LEU A 68 -12.55 -33.19 -20.38
N ASP A 69 -13.40 -33.96 -21.04
CA ASP A 69 -13.07 -35.27 -21.58
C ASP A 69 -11.91 -35.18 -22.59
N ASP A 70 -11.08 -36.21 -22.67
CA ASP A 70 -9.92 -36.26 -23.56
C ASP A 70 -10.30 -36.21 -25.05
N SER A 71 -11.55 -36.55 -25.38
CA SER A 71 -12.12 -36.50 -26.73
C SER A 71 -12.46 -35.08 -27.24
N VAL A 72 -12.54 -34.07 -26.36
CA VAL A 72 -12.86 -32.69 -26.77
C VAL A 72 -11.64 -32.07 -27.45
N ASN A 73 -11.83 -31.54 -28.67
CA ASN A 73 -10.79 -30.81 -29.38
C ASN A 73 -10.62 -29.43 -28.76
N VAL A 74 -9.48 -29.21 -28.09
CA VAL A 74 -9.17 -27.94 -27.41
C VAL A 74 -8.62 -26.88 -28.38
N ASP A 75 -8.25 -27.27 -29.61
CA ASP A 75 -7.70 -26.37 -30.63
C ASP A 75 -8.76 -25.57 -31.39
N GLU A 76 -10.01 -26.03 -31.35
CA GLU A 76 -11.16 -25.40 -31.97
C GLU A 76 -12.05 -24.70 -30.93
N PRO A 77 -12.98 -23.81 -31.36
CA PRO A 77 -14.00 -23.29 -30.47
C PRO A 77 -14.77 -24.45 -29.81
N MET A 78 -14.75 -24.49 -28.49
CA MET A 78 -15.33 -25.58 -27.70
C MET A 78 -16.54 -25.09 -26.91
N THR A 79 -17.55 -25.94 -26.79
CA THR A 79 -18.74 -25.64 -26.00
C THR A 79 -18.57 -26.16 -24.59
N ILE A 80 -18.61 -25.26 -23.61
CA ILE A 80 -18.52 -25.58 -22.19
C ILE A 80 -19.72 -24.93 -21.51
N GLY A 81 -20.61 -25.75 -20.94
CA GLY A 81 -21.89 -25.25 -20.43
C GLY A 81 -22.78 -24.78 -21.59
N SER A 82 -23.19 -23.51 -21.57
CA SER A 82 -24.01 -22.92 -22.63
C SER A 82 -23.22 -22.07 -23.64
N VAL A 83 -21.91 -21.88 -23.43
CA VAL A 83 -21.10 -20.95 -24.22
C VAL A 83 -20.07 -21.69 -25.08
N THR A 84 -19.98 -21.29 -26.34
CA THR A 84 -18.94 -21.74 -27.29
C THR A 84 -17.90 -20.65 -27.44
N ALA A 85 -16.66 -20.93 -27.03
CA ALA A 85 -15.56 -19.98 -27.11
C ALA A 85 -14.23 -20.69 -27.37
N THR A 86 -13.22 -19.92 -27.76
CA THR A 86 -11.86 -20.41 -27.97
C THR A 86 -11.11 -20.58 -26.65
N PHE A 87 -10.01 -21.33 -26.67
CA PHE A 87 -9.13 -21.50 -25.51
C PHE A 87 -8.66 -20.15 -24.93
N GLU A 88 -8.28 -19.19 -25.78
CA GLU A 88 -7.80 -17.88 -25.32
C GLU A 88 -8.92 -17.07 -24.65
N GLU A 89 -10.15 -17.18 -25.15
CA GLU A 89 -11.32 -16.55 -24.54
C GLU A 89 -11.64 -17.18 -23.18
N PHE A 90 -11.65 -18.51 -23.08
CA PHE A 90 -11.82 -19.19 -21.78
C PHE A 90 -10.69 -18.87 -20.80
N ARG A 91 -9.46 -18.64 -21.28
CA ARG A 91 -8.34 -18.19 -20.44
C ARG A 91 -8.55 -16.78 -19.90
N ASN A 92 -9.13 -15.89 -20.69
CA ASN A 92 -9.50 -14.54 -20.27
C ASN A 92 -10.77 -14.52 -19.38
N GLY A 93 -11.55 -15.60 -19.44
CA GLY A 93 -12.74 -15.85 -18.64
C GLY A 93 -14.01 -15.47 -19.39
N VAL A 94 -14.87 -16.46 -19.63
CA VAL A 94 -16.12 -16.32 -20.39
C VAL A 94 -17.30 -16.35 -19.44
N GLU A 95 -18.23 -15.41 -19.58
CA GLU A 95 -19.44 -15.34 -18.76
C GLU A 95 -20.55 -16.22 -19.34
N ASP A 96 -21.06 -17.15 -18.53
CA ASP A 96 -22.17 -18.05 -18.79
C ASP A 96 -23.29 -17.73 -17.77
N GLY A 97 -24.08 -16.70 -18.06
CA GLY A 97 -25.13 -16.20 -17.17
C GLY A 97 -24.57 -15.59 -15.87
N GLU A 98 -24.84 -16.22 -14.73
CA GLU A 98 -24.31 -15.80 -13.42
C GLU A 98 -22.95 -16.44 -13.08
N LYS A 99 -22.45 -17.32 -13.97
CA LYS A 99 -21.19 -18.06 -13.79
C LYS A 99 -20.13 -17.50 -14.73
N LYS A 100 -18.88 -17.55 -14.29
CA LYS A 100 -17.71 -17.23 -15.12
C LYS A 100 -16.84 -18.47 -15.22
N LEU A 101 -16.58 -18.90 -16.45
CA LEU A 101 -15.76 -20.06 -16.78
C LEU A 101 -14.35 -19.59 -17.12
N VAL A 102 -13.37 -20.02 -16.33
CA VAL A 102 -11.96 -19.64 -16.52
C VAL A 102 -11.11 -20.88 -16.71
N TRP A 103 -10.33 -20.93 -17.79
CA TRP A 103 -9.37 -22.01 -18.03
C TRP A 103 -8.21 -21.94 -17.04
N PHE A 104 -7.91 -23.04 -16.37
CA PHE A 104 -6.83 -23.14 -15.40
C PHE A 104 -5.59 -23.83 -15.99
N GLY A 105 -4.49 -23.09 -16.07
CA GLY A 105 -3.19 -23.62 -16.50
C GLY A 105 -3.01 -23.65 -18.03
N ASN A 106 -2.22 -24.62 -18.51
CA ASN A 106 -1.92 -24.76 -19.94
C ASN A 106 -3.06 -25.47 -20.69
N LYS A 107 -3.12 -25.37 -22.02
CA LYS A 107 -4.16 -26.00 -22.86
C LYS A 107 -4.33 -27.51 -22.67
N ARG A 108 -3.29 -28.20 -22.17
CA ARG A 108 -3.31 -29.64 -21.87
C ARG A 108 -3.93 -30.00 -20.51
N THR A 109 -4.13 -29.03 -19.61
CA THR A 109 -4.68 -29.32 -18.28
C THR A 109 -6.15 -29.72 -18.34
N ARG A 110 -6.90 -29.25 -19.36
CA ARG A 110 -8.34 -29.51 -19.57
C ARG A 110 -9.19 -29.17 -18.33
N MET A 111 -8.71 -28.25 -17.50
CA MET A 111 -9.38 -27.83 -16.28
C MET A 111 -10.01 -26.46 -16.47
N VAL A 112 -11.32 -26.39 -16.28
CA VAL A 112 -12.07 -25.13 -16.27
C VAL A 112 -12.64 -24.93 -14.88
N LYS A 113 -12.30 -23.79 -14.28
CA LYS A 113 -12.82 -23.37 -12.99
C LYS A 113 -14.10 -22.59 -13.19
N ILE A 114 -15.15 -22.98 -12.47
CA ILE A 114 -16.41 -22.25 -12.41
C ILE A 114 -16.30 -21.26 -11.27
N GLN A 115 -16.53 -19.99 -11.58
CA GLN A 115 -16.60 -18.91 -10.62
C GLN A 115 -18.02 -18.35 -10.58
N GLU A 116 -18.58 -18.15 -9.40
CA GLU A 116 -19.89 -17.52 -9.21
C GLU A 116 -19.75 -16.23 -8.39
N LEU A 117 -20.58 -15.23 -8.69
CA LEU A 117 -20.64 -13.98 -7.92
C LEU A 117 -21.35 -14.21 -6.59
N GLN A 118 -20.58 -14.40 -5.53
CA GLN A 118 -21.11 -14.58 -4.18
C GLN A 118 -20.80 -13.39 -3.28
N TRP A 119 -21.69 -13.10 -2.34
CA TRP A 119 -21.47 -12.10 -1.30
C TRP A 119 -20.47 -12.64 -0.26
N LYS A 120 -19.29 -12.04 -0.19
CA LYS A 120 -18.25 -12.38 0.79
C LYS A 120 -18.31 -11.37 1.93
N MET A 121 -18.67 -11.81 3.14
CA MET A 121 -18.91 -10.92 4.29
C MET A 121 -17.61 -10.44 4.96
N PHE A 122 -16.56 -11.27 4.99
CA PHE A 122 -15.22 -10.90 5.49
C PHE A 122 -14.18 -11.60 4.63
N GLY A 123 -13.85 -10.97 3.50
CA GLY A 123 -13.11 -11.63 2.44
C GLY A 123 -11.61 -11.80 2.64
N ALA A 124 -11.08 -11.28 3.75
CA ALA A 124 -9.66 -11.30 4.04
C ALA A 124 -9.30 -12.55 4.85
N ASN A 125 -8.39 -13.38 4.33
CA ASN A 125 -7.73 -14.39 5.14
C ASN A 125 -6.79 -13.67 6.12
N LEU A 126 -7.27 -13.43 7.34
CA LEU A 126 -6.51 -12.72 8.37
C LEU A 126 -5.51 -13.66 9.03
N THR A 127 -4.24 -13.26 9.06
CA THR A 127 -3.13 -14.01 9.66
C THR A 127 -2.18 -13.07 10.40
N LEU A 128 -1.41 -13.63 11.33
CA LEU A 128 -0.30 -12.92 12.01
C LEU A 128 1.07 -13.26 11.38
N GLU A 129 1.06 -13.88 10.20
CA GLU A 129 2.26 -14.34 9.52
C GLU A 129 3.13 -13.16 9.13
N ASN A 130 2.56 -12.07 8.61
CA ASN A 130 3.32 -10.87 8.25
C ASN A 130 4.13 -10.30 9.41
N TYR A 131 3.54 -10.22 10.61
CA TYR A 131 4.23 -9.74 11.81
C TYR A 131 5.35 -10.69 12.22
N THR A 132 5.07 -12.00 12.22
CA THR A 132 6.07 -13.02 12.53
C THR A 132 7.23 -12.98 11.54
N ASN A 133 6.94 -12.79 10.25
CA ASN A 133 7.91 -12.70 9.16
C ASN A 133 8.86 -11.51 9.32
N VAL A 134 8.34 -10.36 9.74
CA VAL A 134 9.10 -9.11 9.89
C VAL A 134 9.86 -9.02 11.23
N MET A 135 9.35 -9.65 12.28
CA MET A 135 9.99 -9.63 13.60
C MET A 135 11.01 -10.75 13.80
N SER A 136 10.78 -11.93 13.20
CA SER A 136 11.61 -13.11 13.46
C SER A 136 12.87 -13.20 12.59
N GLY A 137 12.89 -12.53 11.43
CA GLY A 137 13.99 -12.63 10.47
C GLY A 137 14.26 -14.05 9.94
N ARG A 138 13.35 -14.99 10.18
CA ARG A 138 13.51 -16.40 9.81
C ARG A 138 13.26 -16.59 8.32
N GLU A 139 13.75 -17.70 7.78
CA GLU A 139 13.44 -18.14 6.42
C GLU A 139 11.95 -18.46 6.30
N ILE A 140 11.29 -17.78 5.36
CA ILE A 140 9.87 -17.92 5.09
C ILE A 140 9.71 -18.78 3.84
N ARG A 141 8.85 -19.80 3.94
CA ARG A 141 8.52 -20.70 2.84
C ARG A 141 7.15 -20.33 2.30
N PHE A 142 7.07 -19.93 1.04
CA PHE A 142 5.80 -19.65 0.38
C PHE A 142 5.61 -20.62 -0.78
N LYS A 143 4.38 -21.12 -0.95
CA LYS A 143 4.03 -21.87 -2.16
C LYS A 143 3.67 -20.87 -3.27
N ASP A 144 4.37 -20.97 -4.39
CA ASP A 144 4.10 -20.22 -5.60
C ASP A 144 2.79 -20.70 -6.28
N ALA A 145 2.29 -19.96 -7.26
CA ALA A 145 1.11 -20.32 -8.06
C ALA A 145 1.25 -21.69 -8.78
N SER A 146 2.49 -22.15 -8.95
CA SER A 146 2.86 -23.47 -9.49
C SER A 146 2.94 -24.59 -8.43
N GLY A 147 2.77 -24.27 -7.14
CA GLY A 147 2.91 -25.18 -6.01
C GLY A 147 4.34 -25.38 -5.49
N ALA A 148 5.34 -24.75 -6.11
CA ALA A 148 6.74 -24.81 -5.67
C ALA A 148 6.99 -23.98 -4.39
N GLU A 149 7.77 -24.50 -3.44
CA GLU A 149 8.16 -23.75 -2.23
C GLU A 149 9.33 -22.80 -2.54
N ILE A 150 9.09 -21.50 -2.44
CA ILE A 150 10.11 -20.46 -2.54
C ILE A 150 10.49 -20.04 -1.12
N VAL A 151 11.79 -20.13 -0.81
CA VAL A 151 12.36 -19.68 0.46
C VAL A 151 12.84 -18.24 0.32
N ARG A 152 12.37 -17.34 1.18
CA ARG A 152 12.88 -15.96 1.29
C ARG A 152 13.31 -15.69 2.73
N GLN A 153 14.47 -15.05 2.92
CA GLN A 153 14.84 -14.57 4.25
C GLN A 153 13.90 -13.44 4.67
N GLY A 154 13.30 -13.56 5.86
CA GLY A 154 12.50 -12.50 6.46
C GLY A 154 13.36 -11.29 6.84
N ASN A 155 12.74 -10.12 6.94
CA ASN A 155 13.44 -8.90 7.33
C ASN A 155 13.73 -8.92 8.84
N ASN A 156 14.87 -8.34 9.25
CA ASN A 156 15.22 -8.13 10.65
C ASN A 156 14.83 -6.72 11.10
N LEU A 157 13.55 -6.51 11.45
CA LEU A 157 13.06 -5.19 11.84
C LEU A 157 13.79 -4.60 13.06
N SER A 158 14.19 -5.44 14.02
CA SER A 158 14.89 -4.99 15.23
C SER A 158 16.22 -4.31 14.91
N VAL A 159 17.01 -4.90 14.03
CA VAL A 159 18.29 -4.32 13.57
C VAL A 159 18.03 -3.07 12.74
N ALA A 160 17.06 -3.11 11.82
CA ALA A 160 16.71 -1.95 11.01
C ALA A 160 16.27 -0.76 11.87
N PHE A 161 15.44 -1.01 12.89
CA PHE A 161 14.98 0.01 13.84
C PHE A 161 16.15 0.63 14.63
N LEU A 162 17.05 -0.18 15.18
CA LEU A 162 18.21 0.32 15.91
C LEU A 162 19.15 1.12 15.01
N ASN A 163 19.37 0.70 13.76
CA ASN A 163 20.14 1.47 12.79
C ASN A 163 19.48 2.82 12.50
N SER A 164 18.15 2.87 12.33
CA SER A 164 17.42 4.12 12.13
C SER A 164 17.55 5.06 13.34
N VAL A 165 17.42 4.55 14.57
CA VAL A 165 17.61 5.35 15.79
C VAL A 165 19.04 5.86 15.91
N ALA A 166 20.03 5.00 15.66
CA ALA A 166 21.44 5.34 15.71
C ALA A 166 21.84 6.43 14.72
N VAL A 167 21.15 6.55 13.57
CA VAL A 167 21.37 7.61 12.58
C VAL A 167 20.52 8.85 12.89
N ALA A 168 19.25 8.70 13.23
CA ALA A 168 18.31 9.82 13.42
C ALA A 168 18.64 10.68 14.65
N VAL A 169 19.09 10.07 15.75
CA VAL A 169 19.39 10.79 16.99
C VAL A 169 20.59 11.75 16.81
N PRO A 170 21.77 11.31 16.31
CA PRO A 170 22.86 12.24 16.03
C PRO A 170 22.52 13.26 14.94
N ALA A 171 21.80 12.84 13.88
CA ALA A 171 21.43 13.72 12.77
C ALA A 171 20.43 14.82 13.16
N THR A 172 19.74 14.70 14.28
CA THR A 172 18.88 15.76 14.82
C THR A 172 19.64 16.61 15.84
N ILE A 173 20.35 15.99 16.78
CA ILE A 173 21.03 16.70 17.87
C ILE A 173 22.18 17.57 17.35
N ILE A 174 23.08 17.00 16.54
CA ILE A 174 24.31 17.71 16.12
C ILE A 174 23.96 18.96 15.31
N PRO A 175 23.09 18.91 14.27
CA PRO A 175 22.74 20.10 13.52
C PRO A 175 21.97 21.14 14.34
N ILE A 176 21.07 20.71 15.24
CA ILE A 176 20.34 21.64 16.13
C ILE A 176 21.31 22.39 17.04
N LEU A 177 22.30 21.72 17.62
CA LEU A 177 23.29 22.36 18.48
C LEU A 177 24.13 23.38 17.70
N ILE A 178 24.65 23.01 16.53
CA ILE A 178 25.42 23.92 15.67
C ILE A 178 24.56 25.11 15.24
N ALA A 179 23.31 24.88 14.83
CA ALA A 179 22.38 25.93 14.43
C ALA A 179 22.03 26.86 15.60
N ALA A 180 21.86 26.33 16.81
CA ALA A 180 21.57 27.12 18.01
C ALA A 180 22.75 28.04 18.36
N PHE A 181 23.98 27.54 18.32
CA PHE A 181 25.17 28.37 18.55
C PHE A 181 25.36 29.44 17.47
N ALA A 182 25.16 29.08 16.20
CA ALA A 182 25.20 30.04 15.10
C ALA A 182 24.13 31.13 15.26
N ALA A 183 22.90 30.75 15.61
CA ALA A 183 21.80 31.68 15.84
C ALA A 183 22.10 32.65 17.00
N TYR A 184 22.68 32.17 18.10
CA TYR A 184 23.14 33.02 19.21
C TYR A 184 24.10 34.10 18.72
N ALA A 185 25.12 33.72 17.94
CA ALA A 185 26.11 34.65 17.42
C ALA A 185 25.48 35.70 16.51
N PHE A 186 24.57 35.31 15.62
CA PHE A 186 23.87 36.26 14.74
C PHE A 186 22.92 37.21 15.51
N ALA A 187 22.27 36.72 16.57
CA ALA A 187 21.28 37.49 17.32
C ALA A 187 21.91 38.51 18.28
N TRP A 188 23.00 38.15 18.96
CA TRP A 188 23.50 38.94 20.10
C TRP A 188 24.95 39.43 19.97
N MET A 189 25.73 38.93 19.02
CA MET A 189 27.12 39.39 18.84
C MET A 189 27.23 40.43 17.71
N ASN A 190 28.14 41.38 17.90
CA ASN A 190 28.51 42.35 16.88
C ASN A 190 29.87 41.96 16.29
N PHE A 191 29.89 41.45 15.06
CA PHE A 191 31.10 41.04 14.35
C PHE A 191 31.10 41.59 12.91
N PRO A 192 32.29 41.87 12.33
CA PRO A 192 32.39 42.40 10.97
C PRO A 192 31.86 41.37 9.95
N GLY A 193 31.04 41.82 9.00
CA GLY A 193 30.48 40.95 7.95
C GLY A 193 29.17 40.23 8.30
N ARG A 194 28.58 40.45 9.48
CA ARG A 194 27.32 39.81 9.93
C ARG A 194 26.21 39.79 8.87
N LYS A 195 26.00 40.92 8.19
CA LYS A 195 24.94 41.06 7.17
C LYS A 195 25.20 40.20 5.92
N LEU A 196 26.46 40.05 5.51
CA LEU A 196 26.83 39.23 4.36
C LEU A 196 26.59 37.75 4.65
N PHE A 197 27.09 37.24 5.79
CA PHE A 197 26.88 35.85 6.17
C PHE A 197 25.40 35.51 6.37
N PHE A 198 24.63 36.42 6.97
CA PHE A 198 23.18 36.24 7.13
C PHE A 198 22.48 36.09 5.77
N ILE A 199 22.81 36.94 4.79
CA ILE A 199 22.24 36.85 3.43
C ILE A 199 22.63 35.53 2.77
N ILE A 200 23.88 35.08 2.90
CA ILE A 200 24.33 33.80 2.32
C ILE A 200 23.54 32.63 2.90
N VAL A 201 23.37 32.56 4.23
CA VAL A 201 22.58 31.51 4.88
C VAL A 201 21.15 31.49 4.38
N VAL A 202 20.49 32.66 4.33
CA VAL A 202 19.11 32.76 3.82
C VAL A 202 19.02 32.38 2.35
N ALA A 203 19.98 32.81 1.52
CA ALA A 203 20.03 32.44 0.10
C ALA A 203 20.19 30.93 -0.09
N LEU A 204 20.97 30.26 0.77
CA LEU A 204 21.13 28.80 0.73
C LEU A 204 19.84 28.05 1.09
N LEU A 205 18.95 28.60 1.91
CA LEU A 205 17.64 27.99 2.21
C LEU A 205 16.72 27.91 0.98
N VAL A 206 16.96 28.75 -0.04
CA VAL A 206 16.18 28.76 -1.28
C VAL A 206 16.61 27.63 -2.21
N VAL A 207 17.82 27.08 -2.05
CA VAL A 207 18.33 26.03 -2.92
C VAL A 207 17.55 24.73 -2.66
N PRO A 208 16.87 24.17 -3.68
CA PRO A 208 16.14 22.93 -3.53
C PRO A 208 17.13 21.76 -3.33
N LEU A 209 16.92 21.00 -2.26
CA LEU A 209 17.78 19.87 -1.87
C LEU A 209 17.91 18.81 -2.98
N GLN A 210 16.92 18.72 -3.87
CA GLN A 210 16.89 17.80 -4.99
C GLN A 210 18.06 18.02 -5.97
N ILE A 211 18.56 19.26 -6.11
CA ILE A 211 19.72 19.57 -6.98
C ILE A 211 21.03 19.00 -6.39
N ALA A 212 21.09 18.81 -5.07
CA ALA A 212 22.28 18.28 -4.40
C ALA A 212 22.43 16.75 -4.52
N LEU A 213 21.41 16.02 -5.00
CA LEU A 213 21.44 14.55 -5.01
C LEU A 213 22.42 13.97 -6.04
N VAL A 214 22.49 14.54 -7.25
CA VAL A 214 23.33 14.03 -8.35
C VAL A 214 24.83 14.06 -7.97
N PRO A 215 25.38 15.18 -7.45
CA PRO A 215 26.78 15.22 -7.01
C PRO A 215 27.08 14.24 -5.88
N ILE A 216 26.17 14.10 -4.91
CA ILE A 216 26.36 13.20 -3.76
C ILE A 216 26.49 11.75 -4.24
N LEU A 217 25.64 11.31 -5.17
CA LEU A 217 25.71 9.96 -5.72
C LEU A 217 27.02 9.69 -6.49
N GLN A 218 27.57 10.69 -7.16
CA GLN A 218 28.88 10.58 -7.82
C GLN A 218 30.03 10.44 -6.81
N ASP A 219 29.91 11.06 -5.64
CA ASP A 219 30.91 10.96 -4.57
C ASP A 219 30.92 9.56 -3.92
N TYR A 220 29.76 8.93 -3.74
CA TYR A 220 29.66 7.57 -3.20
C TYR A 220 30.04 6.44 -4.18
N THR A 221 30.15 6.75 -5.49
CA THR A 221 30.45 5.75 -6.54
C THR A 221 31.87 5.84 -7.08
N ARG A 222 32.66 6.80 -6.60
CA ARG A 222 34.11 6.88 -6.83
C ARG A 222 34.86 6.09 -5.76
#